data_AF-A0A957X471-F1
#
_entry.id   AF-A0A957X471-F1
#
_cell.length_a   1.000
_cell.length_b   1.000
_cell.length_c   1.000
_cell.angle_alpha   90.00
_cell.angle_beta   90.00
_cell.angle_gamma   90.00
#
_symmetry.space_group_name_H-M   'P 1'
#
loop_
_entity.id
_entity.type
_entity.pdbx_description
1 polymer ?
#
loop_
_entity_poly.entity_id
_entity_poly.type
_entity_poly.pdbx_seq_one_letter_code
_entity_poly.pdbx_strand_id
1 'polypeptide(L)'
;EDGGNRWSRPKRLNQDDTNAAQFFPAIAVSPNGRINVMWGDFRDDPVETSYHIYYTASEDGGDNWGFTNEELGLDIGDARVTD
;
A
#
# COMPACT_ATOMS: atom_id res chain seq x y z
N GLU A 1 -2.95 -0.68 23.24
CA GLU A 1 -4.11 -0.87 22.36
C GLU A 1 -5.25 -1.50 23.14
N ASP A 2 -6.50 -1.28 22.75
CA ASP A 2 -7.69 -1.71 23.50
C ASP A 2 -8.10 -3.17 23.23
N GLY A 3 -7.23 -3.99 22.64
CA GLY A 3 -7.52 -5.41 22.34
C GLY A 3 -8.56 -5.61 21.23
N GLY A 4 -8.74 -4.64 20.33
CA GLY A 4 -9.71 -4.73 19.24
C GLY A 4 -11.12 -4.33 19.65
N ASN A 5 -11.27 -3.60 20.75
CA ASN A 5 -12.58 -3.14 21.24
C ASN A 5 -13.12 -1.97 20.42
N ARG A 6 -12.24 -1.20 19.75
CA ARG A 6 -12.64 -0.13 18.83
C ARG A 6 -11.75 -0.13 17.60
N TRP A 7 -12.33 0.33 16.49
CA TRP A 7 -11.65 0.50 15.22
C TRP A 7 -11.71 1.97 14.79
N SER A 8 -10.66 2.43 14.13
CA SER A 8 -10.66 3.71 13.44
C SER A 8 -11.56 3.64 12.19
N ARG A 9 -11.78 4.80 11.55
CA ARG A 9 -12.35 4.81 10.20
C ARG A 9 -11.35 4.14 9.23
N PRO A 10 -11.85 3.43 8.19
CA PRO A 10 -10.97 2.89 7.16
C PRO A 10 -10.09 3.98 6.55
N LYS A 11 -8.80 3.66 6.35
CA LYS A 11 -7.85 4.51 5.65
C LYS A 11 -7.64 3.97 4.25
N ARG A 12 -7.66 4.85 3.26
CA ARG A 12 -7.25 4.51 1.89
C ARG A 12 -5.73 4.49 1.82
N LEU A 13 -5.16 3.41 1.28
CA LEU A 13 -3.70 3.25 1.19
C LEU A 13 -3.14 3.63 -0.18
N ASN A 14 -3.86 3.28 -1.25
CA ASN A 14 -3.41 3.57 -2.61
C ASN A 14 -3.57 5.05 -2.98
N GLN A 15 -2.72 5.49 -3.91
CA GLN A 15 -2.69 6.84 -4.48
C GLN A 15 -3.28 6.87 -5.90
N ASP A 16 -4.17 5.93 -6.20
CA ASP A 16 -4.76 5.73 -7.53
C ASP A 16 -5.87 6.75 -7.82
N ASP A 17 -5.64 7.80 -8.60
CA ASP A 17 -6.72 8.76 -8.91
C ASP A 17 -7.73 8.28 -9.98
N THR A 18 -7.68 7.00 -10.36
CA THR A 18 -8.62 6.36 -11.30
C THR A 18 -9.75 5.60 -10.59
N ASN A 19 -10.55 4.85 -11.35
CA ASN A 19 -11.56 3.93 -10.82
C ASN A 19 -11.18 2.45 -11.06
N ALA A 20 -9.89 2.17 -11.26
CA ALA A 20 -9.42 0.84 -11.60
C ALA A 20 -9.68 -0.17 -10.47
N ALA A 21 -9.98 -1.42 -10.86
CA ALA A 21 -10.16 -2.48 -9.88
C ALA A 21 -8.84 -2.86 -9.18
N GLN A 22 -8.94 -3.09 -7.86
CA GLN A 22 -7.82 -3.43 -6.98
C GLN A 22 -8.17 -4.69 -6.17
N PHE A 23 -7.24 -5.62 -6.03
CA PHE A 23 -7.54 -6.97 -5.56
C PHE A 23 -6.33 -7.70 -4.96
N PHE A 24 -6.59 -8.87 -4.34
CA PHE A 24 -5.59 -9.71 -3.67
C PHE A 24 -4.62 -8.97 -2.72
N PRO A 25 -5.13 -8.19 -1.75
CA PRO A 25 -4.25 -7.54 -0.79
C PRO A 25 -3.55 -8.57 0.12
N ALA A 26 -2.30 -8.29 0.45
CA ALA A 26 -1.55 -9.01 1.48
C ALA A 26 -0.87 -8.03 2.43
N ILE A 27 -0.80 -8.39 3.71
CA ILE A 27 -0.19 -7.58 4.78
C ILE A 27 0.75 -8.43 5.64
N ALA A 28 1.89 -7.86 6.00
CA ALA A 28 2.87 -8.48 6.90
C ALA A 28 3.55 -7.45 7.79
N VAL A 29 3.91 -7.85 9.01
CA VAL A 29 4.62 -7.01 9.98
C VAL A 29 6.04 -7.53 10.15
N SER A 30 7.02 -6.67 9.89
CA SER A 30 8.44 -6.95 10.11
C SER A 30 8.77 -6.98 11.61
N PRO A 31 9.89 -7.62 12.04
CA PRO A 31 10.27 -7.67 13.45
C PRO A 31 10.47 -6.31 14.13
N ASN A 32 10.77 -5.26 13.36
CA ASN A 32 10.90 -3.88 13.85
C ASN A 32 9.55 -3.14 13.96
N GLY A 33 8.42 -3.80 13.68
CA GLY A 33 7.08 -3.22 13.71
C GLY A 33 6.64 -2.58 12.39
N ARG A 34 7.50 -2.54 11.37
CA ARG A 34 7.15 -2.00 10.05
C ARG A 34 6.04 -2.82 9.41
N ILE A 35 4.96 -2.15 9.00
CA ILE A 35 3.84 -2.77 8.31
C ILE A 35 4.10 -2.70 6.80
N ASN A 36 3.89 -3.80 6.10
CA ASN A 36 4.09 -3.94 4.66
C ASN A 36 2.76 -4.35 4.04
N VAL A 37 2.33 -3.66 2.98
CA VAL A 37 1.10 -4.00 2.26
C VAL A 37 1.36 -4.04 0.77
N MET A 38 0.83 -5.06 0.10
CA MET A 38 0.81 -5.15 -1.37
C MET A 38 -0.59 -5.49 -1.88
N TRP A 39 -0.88 -5.14 -3.13
CA TRP A 39 -2.14 -5.47 -3.82
C TRP A 39 -1.93 -5.53 -5.34
N GLY A 40 -2.80 -6.25 -6.03
CA GLY A 40 -2.94 -6.18 -7.48
C GLY A 40 -3.80 -4.98 -7.89
N ASP A 41 -3.42 -4.30 -8.97
CA ASP A 41 -4.02 -3.03 -9.38
C ASP A 41 -4.01 -2.89 -10.91
N PHE A 42 -5.15 -2.53 -11.48
CA PHE A 42 -5.31 -2.28 -12.93
C PHE A 42 -5.01 -0.82 -13.33
N ARG A 43 -4.62 0.08 -12.43
CA ARG A 43 -4.53 1.53 -12.72
C ARG A 43 -3.68 1.92 -13.93
N ASP A 44 -2.70 1.11 -14.29
CA ASP A 44 -1.82 1.35 -15.44
C ASP A 44 -2.41 0.84 -16.78
N ASP A 45 -3.53 0.12 -16.75
CA ASP A 45 -4.23 -0.40 -17.94
C ASP A 45 -5.71 0.04 -17.95
N PRO A 46 -6.06 1.08 -18.73
CA PRO A 46 -7.43 1.60 -18.81
C PRO A 46 -8.49 0.60 -19.30
N VAL A 47 -8.10 -0.52 -19.92
CA VAL A 47 -9.03 -1.59 -20.34
C VAL A 47 -9.04 -2.78 -19.38
N GLU A 48 -8.29 -2.71 -18.27
CA GLU A 48 -8.22 -3.71 -17.19
C GLU A 48 -7.92 -5.15 -17.65
N THR A 49 -7.01 -5.30 -18.62
CA THR A 49 -6.56 -6.61 -19.11
C THR A 49 -5.27 -7.08 -18.45
N SER A 50 -4.45 -6.16 -17.95
CA SER A 50 -3.18 -6.41 -17.27
C SER A 50 -3.12 -5.65 -15.96
N TYR A 51 -2.74 -6.33 -14.88
CA TYR A 51 -2.54 -5.70 -13.58
C TYR A 51 -1.07 -5.76 -13.17
N HIS A 52 -0.69 -4.85 -12.29
CA HIS A 52 0.61 -4.84 -11.64
C HIS A 52 0.46 -5.00 -10.14
N ILE A 53 1.55 -5.39 -9.47
CA ILE A 53 1.58 -5.39 -8.01
C ILE A 53 2.04 -4.02 -7.54
N TYR A 54 1.27 -3.44 -6.63
CA TYR A 54 1.62 -2.21 -5.92
C TYR A 54 1.94 -2.50 -4.46
N TYR A 55 2.70 -1.60 -3.86
CA TYR A 55 3.26 -1.74 -2.54
C TYR A 55 3.26 -0.41 -1.79
N THR A 56 2.95 -0.47 -0.49
CA THR A 56 3.21 0.61 0.48
C THR A 56 3.68 0.02 1.82
N ALA A 57 4.13 0.88 2.72
CA ALA A 57 4.51 0.50 4.06
C ALA A 57 4.12 1.58 5.08
N SER A 58 4.29 1.25 6.37
CA SER A 58 4.15 2.19 7.46
C SER A 58 5.19 1.88 8.54
N GLU A 59 5.86 2.92 9.03
CA GLU A 59 6.84 2.86 10.13
C GLU A 59 6.24 3.27 11.48
N ASP A 60 4.98 3.72 11.51
CA ASP A 60 4.34 4.36 12.67
C ASP A 60 3.04 3.65 13.09
N GLY A 61 2.95 2.33 12.84
CA GLY A 61 1.81 1.52 13.27
C GLY A 61 0.54 1.74 12.43
N GLY A 62 0.68 2.23 11.20
CA GLY A 62 -0.41 2.46 10.26
C GLY A 62 -1.02 3.86 10.38
N ASP A 63 -0.32 4.79 11.05
CA ASP A 63 -0.74 6.18 11.16
C ASP A 63 -0.55 6.92 9.83
N ASN A 64 0.64 6.82 9.24
CA ASN A 64 0.99 7.28 7.90
C ASN A 64 1.44 6.11 7.03
N TRP A 65 1.26 6.28 5.72
CA TRP A 65 1.59 5.27 4.71
C TRP A 65 2.51 5.86 3.65
N GLY A 66 3.55 5.11 3.31
CA GLY A 66 4.63 5.49 2.42
C GLY A 66 5.98 4.97 2.93
N PHE A 67 6.99 5.08 2.08
CA PHE A 67 8.36 4.68 2.39
C PHE A 67 9.36 5.56 1.64
N THR A 68 10.54 5.73 2.22
CA THR A 68 11.65 6.39 1.55
C THR A 68 12.33 5.40 0.59
N ASN A 69 12.40 5.76 -0.68
CA ASN A 69 13.28 5.10 -1.64
C ASN A 69 14.69 5.70 -1.50
N GLU A 70 15.59 4.98 -0.85
CA GLU A 70 16.96 5.41 -0.57
C GLU A 70 17.80 5.65 -1.82
N GLU A 71 17.54 4.93 -2.92
CA GLU A 71 18.27 5.10 -4.18
C GLU A 71 17.90 6.44 -4.85
N LEU A 72 16.63 6.81 -4.79
CA LEU A 72 16.11 8.04 -5.39
C LEU A 72 16.11 9.23 -4.42
N GLY A 73 16.23 8.99 -3.11
CA GLY A 73 16.07 9.99 -2.06
C GLY A 73 14.67 10.59 -2.02
N LEU A 74 13.63 9.80 -2.33
CA LEU A 74 12.25 10.25 -2.43
C LEU A 74 11.33 9.53 -1.45
N ASP A 75 10.38 10.26 -0.88
CA ASP A 75 9.27 9.68 -0.14
C ASP A 75 8.15 9.29 -1.10
N ILE A 76 7.82 8.01 -1.12
CA ILE A 76 6.86 7.41 -2.04
C ILE A 76 5.68 6.88 -1.24
N GLY A 77 4.45 7.23 -1.58
CA GLY A 77 3.29 6.73 -0.85
C GLY A 77 2.90 5.33 -1.28
N ASP A 78 2.78 5.04 -2.57
CA ASP A 78 2.75 3.68 -3.11
C ASP A 78 3.60 3.55 -4.40
N ALA A 79 4.00 2.32 -4.72
CA ALA A 79 4.80 2.06 -5.91
C ALA A 79 4.42 0.74 -6.56
N ARG A 80 4.44 0.70 -7.90
CA ARG A 80 4.46 -0.54 -8.67
C ARG A 80 5.78 -1.29 -8.44
N VAL A 81 5.72 -2.60 -8.22
CA VAL A 81 6.89 -3.46 -7.93
C VAL A 81 7.08 -4.60 -8.94
N THR A 82 6.26 -4.66 -9.99
CA THR A 82 6.42 -5.57 -11.14
C THR A 82 6.91 -4.82 -12.38
N ASP A 83 7.60 -5.52 -13.27
CA ASP A 83 8.06 -5.04 -14.57
C ASP A 83 6.92 -4.83 -15.58
#